data_AF-A0A1Z9H7Z5-F1
#
_entry.id   AF-A0A1Z9H7Z5-F1
#
_cell.length_a   1.000
_cell.length_b   1.000
_cell.length_c   1.000
_cell.angle_alpha   90.00
_cell.angle_beta   90.00
_cell.angle_gamma   90.00
#
_symmetry.space_group_name_H-M   'P 1'
#
loop_
_entity.id
_entity.type
_entity.pdbx_description
1 polymer ?
#
loop_
_entity_poly.entity_id
_entity_poly.type
_entity_poly.pdbx_seq_one_letter_code
_entity_poly.pdbx_strand_id
1 'polypeptide(L)'
;MIQTALETHVMDPKNPYKCFELAKEYDQLEQGAMAVSLYLKAADLSDNKDLQYDCMIGVALCYDRQRDRGYTVEGALFDAIALDPTRTTAHYYLCKFYEGGAQWKKVLMHANTALQFEQSDKEYQDLLYYQALATWYICGQQNGKHLFFDLVHRHNLYPELKQKCIEKLDQIFYPDTIQYKHEDYERFKYTFQHLETIEKNYSKHFQDMFVLSAYNGKTSGSWLEIGSGDPFIHNNTALLEQFGWNGISIDNSEALCYNFKENRNSTVICADATEIGYADLFEKHLIGPVVDYLQIDCDEASIDILKRLPFDSVKFGVITFEHDSYRLGGERRDEARQILFKLGYELVVPNVGFTNIHPYEDWFIHPDVIDKDTIRKFQAPPVECNFVWDYFIEAAE
;
A
#
# COMPACT_ATOMS: atom_id res chain seq x y z
N MET A 1 44.62 -16.36 4.71
CA MET A 1 44.20 -16.87 3.40
C MET A 1 44.97 -16.17 2.29
N ILE A 2 45.23 -14.86 2.42
CA ILE A 2 46.10 -14.09 1.51
C ILE A 2 47.45 -14.74 1.15
N GLN A 3 48.16 -15.38 2.09
CA GLN A 3 49.44 -16.04 1.79
C GLN A 3 49.28 -17.11 0.70
N THR A 4 48.23 -17.92 0.79
CA THR A 4 47.90 -18.95 -0.21
C THR A 4 47.46 -18.33 -1.53
N ALA A 5 46.66 -17.26 -1.50
CA ALA A 5 46.28 -16.52 -2.71
C ALA A 5 47.50 -15.90 -3.41
N LEU A 6 48.46 -15.39 -2.63
CA LEU A 6 49.69 -14.80 -3.13
C LEU A 6 50.61 -15.86 -3.73
N GLU A 7 50.82 -16.99 -3.05
CA GLU A 7 51.60 -18.12 -3.57
C GLU A 7 51.03 -18.65 -4.87
N THR A 8 49.71 -18.83 -4.95
CA THR A 8 49.04 -19.31 -6.18
C THR A 8 49.11 -18.30 -7.31
N HIS A 9 48.97 -17.00 -7.02
CA HIS A 9 49.15 -15.92 -8.00
C HIS A 9 50.59 -15.85 -8.53
N VAL A 10 51.60 -15.96 -7.66
CA VAL A 10 53.01 -15.92 -8.07
C VAL A 10 53.34 -17.03 -9.07
N MET A 11 52.75 -18.21 -8.90
CA MET A 11 52.95 -19.34 -9.82
C MET A 11 52.22 -19.17 -11.16
N ASP A 12 51.23 -18.28 -11.26
CA ASP A 12 50.40 -18.08 -12.46
C ASP A 12 49.83 -16.64 -12.51
N PRO A 13 50.70 -15.63 -12.71
CA PRO A 13 50.35 -14.23 -12.49
C PRO A 13 49.49 -13.62 -13.61
N LYS A 14 49.19 -14.38 -14.67
CA LYS A 14 48.36 -13.97 -15.79
C LYS A 14 46.97 -14.63 -15.78
N ASN A 15 46.67 -15.44 -14.78
CA ASN A 15 45.37 -16.05 -14.63
C ASN A 15 44.39 -15.04 -13.98
N PRO A 16 43.33 -14.63 -14.68
CA PRO A 16 42.45 -13.56 -14.22
C PRO A 16 41.70 -13.95 -12.93
N TYR A 17 41.31 -15.21 -12.76
CA TYR A 17 40.64 -15.68 -11.54
C TYR A 17 41.56 -15.63 -10.32
N LYS A 18 42.84 -15.97 -10.48
CA LYS A 18 43.82 -15.85 -9.38
C LYS A 18 44.13 -14.40 -9.03
N CYS A 19 44.19 -13.52 -10.04
CA CYS A 19 44.28 -12.07 -9.81
C CYS A 19 43.07 -11.57 -9.00
N PHE A 20 41.87 -11.98 -9.37
CA PHE A 20 40.62 -11.60 -8.71
C PHE A 20 40.55 -12.09 -7.26
N GLU A 21 40.86 -13.36 -6.98
CA GLU A 21 40.86 -13.88 -5.62
C GLU A 21 41.91 -13.18 -4.75
N LEU A 22 43.10 -12.88 -5.29
CA LEU A 22 44.08 -12.09 -4.57
C LEU A 22 43.61 -10.64 -4.34
N ALA A 23 42.91 -10.04 -5.30
CA ALA A 23 42.31 -8.71 -5.16
C ALA A 23 41.31 -8.68 -3.99
N LYS A 24 40.43 -9.67 -3.89
CA LYS A 24 39.47 -9.81 -2.78
C LYS A 24 40.15 -9.93 -1.42
N GLU A 25 41.24 -10.67 -1.33
CA GLU A 25 42.01 -10.77 -0.08
C GLU A 25 42.63 -9.42 0.32
N TYR A 26 43.21 -8.67 -0.63
CA TYR A 26 43.71 -7.33 -0.34
C TYR A 26 42.59 -6.34 0.01
N ASP A 27 41.44 -6.46 -0.64
CA ASP A 27 40.24 -5.65 -0.38
C ASP A 27 39.73 -5.86 1.05
N GLN A 28 39.64 -7.12 1.50
CA GLN A 28 39.27 -7.48 2.87
C GLN A 28 40.23 -6.92 3.92
N LEU A 29 41.51 -6.77 3.57
CA LEU A 29 42.53 -6.14 4.44
C LEU A 29 42.57 -4.61 4.32
N GLU A 30 41.60 -4.01 3.63
CA GLU A 30 41.49 -2.58 3.35
C GLU A 30 42.71 -2.00 2.60
N GLN A 31 43.45 -2.86 1.89
CA GLN A 31 44.59 -2.48 1.04
C GLN A 31 44.12 -2.08 -0.37
N GLY A 32 43.30 -1.03 -0.44
CA GLY A 32 42.56 -0.64 -1.64
C GLY A 32 43.42 -0.39 -2.88
N ALA A 33 44.62 0.17 -2.76
CA ALA A 33 45.49 0.44 -3.91
C ALA A 33 45.93 -0.86 -4.62
N MET A 34 46.30 -1.89 -3.86
CA MET A 34 46.67 -3.19 -4.41
C MET A 34 45.45 -3.94 -4.92
N ALA A 35 44.34 -3.91 -4.17
CA ALA A 35 43.08 -4.53 -4.58
C ALA A 35 42.62 -3.99 -5.95
N VAL A 36 42.53 -2.66 -6.11
CA VAL A 36 42.14 -2.01 -7.38
C VAL A 36 43.08 -2.41 -8.52
N SER A 37 44.39 -2.38 -8.30
CA SER A 37 45.37 -2.76 -9.33
C SER A 37 45.17 -4.20 -9.81
N LEU A 38 44.83 -5.11 -8.88
CA LEU A 38 44.60 -6.52 -9.18
C LEU A 38 43.22 -6.77 -9.80
N TYR A 39 42.17 -6.07 -9.38
CA TYR A 39 40.86 -6.13 -10.02
C TYR A 39 40.93 -5.65 -11.48
N LEU A 40 41.58 -4.51 -11.74
CA LEU A 40 41.77 -4.01 -13.11
C LEU A 40 42.57 -5.00 -13.96
N LYS A 41 43.67 -5.53 -13.42
CA LYS A 41 44.46 -6.56 -14.08
C LYS A 41 43.65 -7.83 -14.37
N ALA A 42 42.79 -8.27 -13.44
CA ALA A 42 41.93 -9.43 -13.63
C ALA A 42 40.91 -9.18 -14.75
N ALA A 43 40.28 -8.00 -14.78
CA ALA A 43 39.34 -7.62 -15.82
C ALA A 43 39.99 -7.55 -17.21
N ASP A 44 41.16 -6.94 -17.33
CA ASP A 44 41.92 -6.80 -18.59
C ASP A 44 42.37 -8.15 -19.16
N LEU A 45 42.67 -9.13 -18.30
CA LEU A 45 43.13 -10.46 -18.69
C LEU A 45 42.00 -11.46 -18.96
N SER A 46 40.76 -11.12 -18.59
CA SER A 46 39.60 -12.00 -18.70
C SER A 46 38.81 -11.73 -19.99
N ASP A 47 38.37 -12.79 -20.67
CA ASP A 47 37.31 -12.71 -21.69
C ASP A 47 35.92 -13.02 -21.09
N ASN A 48 35.86 -13.42 -19.81
CA ASN A 48 34.61 -13.70 -19.10
C ASN A 48 34.02 -12.40 -18.54
N LYS A 49 32.85 -12.01 -19.05
CA LYS A 49 32.13 -10.79 -18.66
C LYS A 49 31.67 -10.79 -17.20
N ASP A 50 31.30 -11.93 -16.63
CA ASP A 50 30.89 -12.03 -15.22
C ASP A 50 32.06 -11.69 -14.30
N LEU A 51 33.25 -12.21 -14.63
CA LEU A 51 34.46 -11.88 -13.89
C LEU A 51 34.84 -10.40 -14.05
N GLN A 52 34.73 -9.85 -15.26
CA GLN A 52 34.97 -8.42 -15.51
C GLN A 52 33.99 -7.55 -14.72
N TYR A 53 32.71 -7.93 -14.68
CA TYR A 53 31.67 -7.26 -13.90
C TYR A 53 32.02 -7.24 -12.42
N ASP A 54 32.34 -8.41 -11.85
CA ASP A 54 32.70 -8.53 -10.43
C ASP A 54 33.96 -7.71 -10.10
N CYS A 55 34.93 -7.64 -11.02
CA CYS A 55 36.09 -6.77 -10.87
C CYS A 55 35.71 -5.29 -10.82
N MET A 56 34.79 -4.84 -11.69
CA MET A 56 34.34 -3.44 -11.71
C MET A 56 33.56 -3.08 -10.42
N ILE A 57 32.75 -4.00 -9.89
CA ILE A 57 32.14 -3.85 -8.56
C ILE A 57 33.23 -3.70 -7.50
N GLY A 58 34.23 -4.58 -7.48
CA GLY A 58 35.34 -4.51 -6.52
C GLY A 58 36.12 -3.19 -6.57
N VAL A 59 36.39 -2.67 -7.78
CA VAL A 59 37.01 -1.35 -7.99
C VAL A 59 36.13 -0.24 -7.41
N ALA A 60 34.83 -0.24 -7.70
CA ALA A 60 33.90 0.76 -7.19
C ALA A 60 33.88 0.80 -5.65
N LEU A 61 33.76 -0.37 -5.01
CA LEU A 61 33.73 -0.48 -3.55
C LEU A 61 35.04 -0.05 -2.87
N CYS A 62 36.18 -0.38 -3.50
CA CYS A 62 37.48 0.06 -3.00
C CYS A 62 37.64 1.59 -3.02
N TYR A 63 37.11 2.26 -4.04
CA TYR A 63 37.14 3.72 -4.14
C TYR A 63 36.11 4.41 -3.26
N ASP A 64 34.93 3.82 -3.08
CA ASP A 64 33.88 4.36 -2.21
C ASP A 64 34.38 4.52 -0.76
N ARG A 65 35.16 3.53 -0.27
CA ARG A 65 35.78 3.61 1.07
C ARG A 65 36.77 4.77 1.23
N GLN A 66 37.42 5.23 0.16
CA GLN A 66 38.47 6.26 0.24
C GLN A 66 37.93 7.69 0.42
N ARG A 67 36.62 7.89 0.25
CA ARG A 67 35.94 9.22 0.23
C ARG A 67 36.49 10.12 -0.90
N ASP A 68 35.69 11.08 -1.39
CA ASP A 68 36.07 12.03 -2.46
C ASP A 68 36.52 11.41 -3.80
N ARG A 69 36.03 10.21 -4.11
CA ARG A 69 36.28 9.49 -5.38
C ARG A 69 35.01 9.19 -6.17
N GLY A 70 33.96 10.00 -5.97
CA GLY A 70 32.63 9.74 -6.49
C GLY A 70 32.56 9.49 -8.01
N TYR A 71 33.28 10.27 -8.82
CA TYR A 71 33.33 10.04 -10.28
C TYR A 71 33.94 8.69 -10.66
N THR A 72 34.93 8.22 -9.89
CA THR A 72 35.57 6.92 -10.14
C THR A 72 34.67 5.77 -9.71
N VAL A 73 33.91 5.94 -8.61
CA VAL A 73 32.90 4.98 -8.17
C VAL A 73 31.78 4.86 -9.21
N GLU A 74 31.21 5.99 -9.64
CA GLU A 74 30.15 6.06 -10.65
C GLU A 74 30.62 5.44 -11.98
N GLY A 75 31.84 5.79 -12.44
CA GLY A 75 32.44 5.25 -13.65
C GLY A 75 32.58 3.72 -13.62
N ALA A 76 33.17 3.16 -12.56
CA ALA A 76 33.34 1.72 -12.44
C ALA A 76 31.99 0.97 -12.39
N LEU A 77 30.97 1.52 -11.74
CA LEU A 77 29.63 0.93 -11.74
C LEU A 77 28.96 1.01 -13.11
N PHE A 78 29.17 2.09 -13.88
CA PHE A 78 28.73 2.16 -15.27
C PHE A 78 29.46 1.17 -16.18
N ASP A 79 30.75 0.94 -15.97
CA ASP A 79 31.50 -0.08 -16.71
C ASP A 79 30.93 -1.48 -16.41
N ALA A 80 30.54 -1.76 -15.16
CA ALA A 80 29.83 -3.00 -14.81
C ALA A 80 28.48 -3.12 -15.55
N ILE A 81 27.64 -2.08 -15.53
CA ILE A 81 26.36 -2.06 -16.25
C ILE A 81 26.54 -2.22 -17.77
N ALA A 82 27.62 -1.66 -18.34
CA ALA A 82 27.91 -1.81 -19.76
C ALA A 82 28.26 -3.26 -20.15
N LEU A 83 28.80 -4.05 -19.21
CA LEU A 83 29.06 -5.48 -19.41
C LEU A 83 27.77 -6.30 -19.34
N ASP A 84 26.94 -6.04 -18.34
CA ASP A 84 25.63 -6.65 -18.16
C ASP A 84 24.63 -5.69 -17.47
N PRO A 85 23.71 -5.07 -18.22
CA PRO A 85 22.73 -4.14 -17.66
C PRO A 85 21.57 -4.85 -16.96
N THR A 86 21.46 -6.18 -17.07
CA THR A 86 20.38 -6.97 -16.44
C THR A 86 20.72 -7.41 -15.02
N ARG A 87 22.01 -7.33 -14.64
CA ARG A 87 22.47 -7.69 -13.31
C ARG A 87 22.29 -6.53 -12.32
N THR A 88 21.53 -6.80 -11.26
CA THR A 88 21.02 -5.84 -10.27
C THR A 88 22.10 -5.20 -9.40
N THR A 89 23.20 -5.90 -9.11
CA THR A 89 24.23 -5.49 -8.15
C THR A 89 24.81 -4.09 -8.40
N ALA A 90 25.20 -3.77 -9.63
CA ALA A 90 25.73 -2.45 -9.98
C ALA A 90 24.66 -1.34 -9.83
N HIS A 91 23.41 -1.64 -10.19
CA HIS A 91 22.29 -0.72 -9.99
C HIS A 91 22.02 -0.46 -8.51
N TYR A 92 22.05 -1.50 -7.68
CA TYR A 92 21.92 -1.39 -6.23
C TYR A 92 23.01 -0.48 -5.63
N TYR A 93 24.28 -0.70 -6.00
CA TYR A 93 25.36 0.17 -5.52
C TYR A 93 25.27 1.60 -6.03
N LEU A 94 24.75 1.83 -7.25
CA LEU A 94 24.44 3.18 -7.72
C LEU A 94 23.30 3.83 -6.92
N CYS A 95 22.24 3.10 -6.60
CA CYS A 95 21.17 3.60 -5.71
C CYS A 95 21.74 4.06 -4.37
N LYS A 96 22.58 3.22 -3.74
CA LYS A 96 23.26 3.55 -2.48
C LYS A 96 24.19 4.75 -2.60
N PHE A 97 24.98 4.81 -3.67
CA PHE A 97 25.90 5.93 -3.93
C PHE A 97 25.14 7.25 -4.11
N TYR A 98 24.05 7.25 -4.88
CA TYR A 98 23.25 8.43 -5.15
C TYR A 98 22.34 8.86 -3.99
N GLU A 99 21.91 7.92 -3.14
CA GLU A 99 21.20 8.20 -1.89
C GLU A 99 22.04 9.15 -1.00
N GLY A 100 23.34 8.87 -0.83
CA GLY A 100 24.23 9.69 -0.01
C GLY A 100 24.35 11.15 -0.47
N GLY A 101 24.12 11.40 -1.77
CA GLY A 101 24.09 12.74 -2.37
C GLY A 101 22.68 13.29 -2.62
N ALA A 102 21.63 12.64 -2.10
CA ALA A 102 20.22 12.98 -2.34
C ALA A 102 19.83 13.11 -3.84
N GLN A 103 20.47 12.33 -4.71
CA GLN A 103 20.23 12.34 -6.16
C GLN A 103 19.04 11.43 -6.53
N TRP A 104 17.86 11.73 -5.98
CA TRP A 104 16.70 10.83 -5.98
C TRP A 104 16.24 10.39 -7.37
N LYS A 105 16.31 11.24 -8.38
CA LYS A 105 15.94 10.85 -9.76
C LYS A 105 16.86 9.76 -10.32
N LYS A 106 18.16 9.82 -9.98
CA LYS A 106 19.11 8.77 -10.37
C LYS A 106 18.84 7.48 -9.59
N VAL A 107 18.55 7.59 -8.29
CA VAL A 107 18.14 6.43 -7.46
C VAL A 107 16.92 5.75 -8.07
N LEU A 108 15.86 6.51 -8.39
CA LEU A 108 14.63 5.96 -8.97
C LEU A 108 14.87 5.33 -10.34
N MET A 109 15.67 5.97 -11.20
CA MET A 109 16.03 5.43 -12.52
C MET A 109 16.71 4.07 -12.40
N HIS A 110 17.72 3.93 -11.54
CA HIS A 110 18.43 2.67 -11.36
C HIS A 110 17.58 1.61 -10.67
N ALA A 111 16.81 1.97 -9.65
CA ALA A 111 15.89 1.05 -8.97
C ALA A 111 14.85 0.50 -9.96
N ASN A 112 14.17 1.37 -10.71
CA ASN A 112 13.17 0.93 -11.70
C ASN A 112 13.77 0.06 -12.79
N THR A 113 14.98 0.37 -13.25
CA THR A 113 15.67 -0.43 -14.28
C THR A 113 15.98 -1.82 -13.75
N ALA A 114 16.56 -1.91 -12.55
CA ALA A 114 16.94 -3.18 -11.95
C ALA A 114 15.73 -4.05 -11.60
N LEU A 115 14.63 -3.45 -11.12
CA LEU A 115 13.39 -4.15 -10.78
C LEU A 115 12.66 -4.73 -12.02
N GLN A 116 13.06 -4.39 -13.26
CA GLN A 116 12.58 -5.11 -14.45
C GLN A 116 13.16 -6.53 -14.56
N PHE A 117 14.26 -6.80 -13.86
CA PHE A 117 14.98 -8.06 -13.90
C PHE A 117 14.80 -8.75 -12.53
N GLU A 118 13.78 -9.60 -12.44
CA GLU A 118 13.41 -10.26 -11.19
C GLU A 118 14.54 -11.18 -10.70
N GLN A 119 15.06 -10.89 -9.51
CA GLN A 119 16.01 -11.74 -8.79
C GLN A 119 15.50 -11.86 -7.35
N SER A 120 15.30 -13.08 -6.84
CA SER A 120 14.74 -13.29 -5.50
C SER A 120 15.84 -13.27 -4.43
N ASP A 121 16.56 -12.16 -4.31
CA ASP A 121 17.65 -12.00 -3.35
C ASP A 121 17.51 -10.76 -2.46
N LYS A 122 18.47 -10.58 -1.56
CA LYS A 122 18.51 -9.45 -0.62
C LYS A 122 18.61 -8.10 -1.36
N GLU A 123 19.39 -8.06 -2.44
CA GLU A 123 19.62 -6.84 -3.23
C GLU A 123 18.33 -6.37 -3.91
N TYR A 124 17.50 -7.30 -4.38
CA TYR A 124 16.19 -6.98 -4.94
C TYR A 124 15.26 -6.33 -3.93
N GLN A 125 15.24 -6.82 -2.68
CA GLN A 125 14.47 -6.18 -1.61
C GLN A 125 14.99 -4.76 -1.31
N ASP A 126 16.31 -4.56 -1.30
CA ASP A 126 16.91 -3.24 -1.14
C ASP A 126 16.54 -2.29 -2.30
N LEU A 127 16.43 -2.80 -3.53
CA LEU A 127 15.99 -2.03 -4.69
C LEU A 127 14.52 -1.59 -4.59
N LEU A 128 13.63 -2.44 -4.08
CA LEU A 128 12.24 -2.05 -3.79
C LEU A 128 12.20 -0.91 -2.76
N TYR A 129 13.02 -1.00 -1.71
CA TYR A 129 13.18 0.09 -0.74
C TYR A 129 13.67 1.38 -1.38
N TYR A 130 14.69 1.30 -2.25
CA TYR A 130 15.20 2.48 -2.95
C TYR A 130 14.17 3.11 -3.90
N GLN A 131 13.34 2.29 -4.55
CA GLN A 131 12.22 2.77 -5.34
C GLN A 131 11.21 3.55 -4.46
N ALA A 132 10.81 2.99 -3.32
CA ALA A 132 9.90 3.65 -2.37
C ALA A 132 10.49 4.97 -1.85
N LEU A 133 11.76 4.93 -1.41
CA LEU A 133 12.49 6.06 -0.86
C LEU A 133 12.61 7.21 -1.88
N ALA A 134 13.08 6.91 -3.08
CA ALA A 134 13.25 7.92 -4.12
C ALA A 134 11.90 8.49 -4.58
N THR A 135 10.87 7.67 -4.73
CA THR A 135 9.51 8.11 -5.07
C THR A 135 8.99 9.10 -4.03
N TRP A 136 9.15 8.80 -2.74
CA TRP A 136 8.78 9.71 -1.66
C TRP A 136 9.55 11.03 -1.72
N TYR A 137 10.88 11.01 -1.84
CA TYR A 137 11.66 12.25 -1.84
C TYR A 137 11.51 13.10 -3.11
N ILE A 138 11.08 12.53 -4.23
CA ILE A 138 10.79 13.28 -5.46
C ILE A 138 9.41 13.97 -5.37
N CYS A 139 8.38 13.23 -4.95
CA CYS A 139 7.00 13.69 -5.07
C CYS A 139 6.39 14.14 -3.73
N GLY A 140 6.72 13.49 -2.62
CA GLY A 140 6.06 13.68 -1.33
C GLY A 140 4.58 13.28 -1.32
N GLN A 141 4.18 12.38 -2.22
CA GLN A 141 2.79 12.02 -2.49
C GLN A 141 2.41 10.63 -1.96
N GLN A 142 1.11 10.30 -2.04
CA GLN A 142 0.52 9.05 -1.55
C GLN A 142 1.21 7.81 -2.14
N ASN A 143 1.62 7.84 -3.40
CA ASN A 143 2.30 6.72 -4.05
C ASN A 143 3.57 6.25 -3.31
N GLY A 144 4.37 7.18 -2.77
CA GLY A 144 5.53 6.84 -1.95
C GLY A 144 5.13 6.13 -0.65
N LYS A 145 4.05 6.60 -0.01
CA LYS A 145 3.50 5.96 1.20
C LYS A 145 2.95 4.57 0.90
N HIS A 146 2.26 4.40 -0.22
CA HIS A 146 1.77 3.09 -0.67
C HIS A 146 2.91 2.10 -0.89
N LEU A 147 4.01 2.51 -1.55
CA LEU A 147 5.18 1.65 -1.73
C LEU A 147 5.79 1.22 -0.38
N PHE A 148 5.91 2.14 0.59
CA PHE A 148 6.38 1.77 1.93
C PHE A 148 5.39 0.86 2.68
N PHE A 149 4.10 1.10 2.54
CA PHE A 149 3.06 0.25 3.11
C PHE A 149 3.14 -1.17 2.53
N ASP A 150 3.25 -1.28 1.20
CA ASP A 150 3.43 -2.56 0.51
C ASP A 150 4.65 -3.30 1.03
N LEU A 151 5.80 -2.62 1.14
CA LEU A 151 7.04 -3.18 1.67
C LEU A 151 6.85 -3.80 3.06
N VAL A 152 6.12 -3.14 3.96
CA VAL A 152 5.91 -3.64 5.33
C VAL A 152 4.91 -4.78 5.40
N HIS A 153 3.84 -4.70 4.60
CA HIS A 153 2.62 -5.51 4.78
C HIS A 153 2.38 -6.57 3.71
N ARG A 154 3.02 -6.46 2.55
CA ARG A 154 2.90 -7.39 1.41
C ARG A 154 4.19 -8.12 1.07
N HIS A 155 5.35 -7.56 1.38
CA HIS A 155 6.63 -8.21 1.10
C HIS A 155 7.18 -8.94 2.34
N ASN A 156 7.71 -10.16 2.13
CA ASN A 156 8.49 -10.87 3.13
C ASN A 156 9.94 -10.33 3.13
N LEU A 157 10.13 -9.21 3.84
CA LEU A 157 11.41 -8.53 3.93
C LEU A 157 12.31 -9.12 5.01
N TYR A 158 13.63 -9.09 4.77
CA TYR A 158 14.60 -9.40 5.81
C TYR A 158 14.48 -8.40 6.99
N PRO A 159 14.73 -8.82 8.25
CA PRO A 159 14.33 -8.08 9.45
C PRO A 159 14.84 -6.63 9.51
N GLU A 160 16.11 -6.39 9.16
CA GLU A 160 16.69 -5.04 9.24
C GLU A 160 16.06 -4.08 8.21
N LEU A 161 15.66 -4.56 7.03
CA LEU A 161 14.97 -3.74 6.04
C LEU A 161 13.52 -3.48 6.42
N LYS A 162 12.83 -4.50 6.94
CA LYS A 162 11.47 -4.35 7.45
C LYS A 162 11.42 -3.25 8.52
N GLN A 163 12.36 -3.27 9.46
CA GLN A 163 12.48 -2.25 10.50
C GLN A 163 12.72 -0.85 9.91
N LYS A 164 13.61 -0.70 8.93
CA LYS A 164 13.82 0.58 8.22
C LYS A 164 12.55 1.09 7.53
N CYS A 165 11.75 0.21 6.94
CA CYS A 165 10.50 0.58 6.29
C CYS A 165 9.44 1.04 7.30
N ILE A 166 9.33 0.35 8.44
CA ILE A 166 8.45 0.74 9.56
C ILE A 166 8.84 2.12 10.09
N GLU A 167 10.12 2.34 10.41
CA GLU A 167 10.61 3.64 10.86
C GLU A 167 10.32 4.76 9.87
N LYS A 168 10.38 4.46 8.57
CA LYS A 168 10.04 5.42 7.52
C LYS A 168 8.55 5.73 7.50
N LEU A 169 7.68 4.71 7.58
CA LEU A 169 6.22 4.89 7.68
C LEU A 169 5.82 5.69 8.92
N ASP A 170 6.47 5.47 10.06
CA ASP A 170 6.21 6.23 11.29
C ASP A 170 6.56 7.72 11.12
N GLN A 171 7.58 8.04 10.32
CA GLN A 171 7.97 9.42 10.01
C GLN A 171 7.05 10.10 9.00
N ILE A 172 6.63 9.38 7.95
CA ILE A 172 5.85 9.97 6.83
C ILE A 172 4.34 9.77 6.99
N PHE A 173 3.93 9.01 8.01
CA PHE A 173 2.58 8.53 8.28
C PHE A 173 2.06 7.55 7.21
N TYR A 174 1.08 6.74 7.59
CA TYR A 174 0.44 5.77 6.69
C TYR A 174 -0.20 6.46 5.48
N PRO A 175 -0.36 5.74 4.34
CA PRO A 175 -1.08 6.27 3.20
C PRO A 175 -2.52 6.61 3.60
N ASP A 176 -3.08 7.63 2.95
CA ASP A 176 -4.47 8.04 3.19
C ASP A 176 -5.45 6.97 2.71
N THR A 177 -5.05 6.10 1.77
CA THR A 177 -5.81 4.91 1.38
C THR A 177 -5.04 3.64 1.67
N ILE A 178 -5.76 2.64 2.18
CA ILE A 178 -5.26 1.28 2.28
C ILE A 178 -6.14 0.44 1.35
N GLN A 179 -5.60 0.17 0.17
CA GLN A 179 -6.34 -0.46 -0.91
C GLN A 179 -6.15 -1.97 -0.90
N TYR A 180 -7.21 -2.69 -1.24
CA TYR A 180 -7.11 -4.04 -1.78
C TYR A 180 -6.41 -3.98 -3.14
N LYS A 181 -5.53 -4.94 -3.41
CA LYS A 181 -5.01 -5.22 -4.74
C LYS A 181 -5.22 -6.69 -5.06
N HIS A 182 -5.30 -7.04 -6.34
CA HIS A 182 -5.51 -8.42 -6.76
C HIS A 182 -4.48 -9.40 -6.15
N GLU A 183 -3.24 -8.96 -5.91
CA GLU A 183 -2.21 -9.80 -5.27
C GLU A 183 -2.55 -10.21 -3.83
N ASP A 184 -3.50 -9.53 -3.19
CA ASP A 184 -3.98 -9.86 -1.85
C ASP A 184 -5.08 -10.94 -1.87
N TYR A 185 -5.52 -11.41 -3.04
CA TYR A 185 -6.62 -12.39 -3.22
C TYR A 185 -6.50 -13.60 -2.29
N GLU A 186 -5.37 -14.30 -2.31
CA GLU A 186 -5.14 -15.51 -1.50
C GLU A 186 -5.11 -15.24 0.00
N ARG A 187 -4.86 -13.98 0.41
CA ARG A 187 -4.74 -13.55 1.81
C ARG A 187 -6.00 -12.86 2.32
N PHE A 188 -7.01 -12.64 1.48
CA PHE A 188 -8.22 -11.94 1.87
C PHE A 188 -9.13 -12.87 2.70
N LYS A 189 -9.36 -12.52 3.97
CA LYS A 189 -10.02 -13.40 4.95
C LYS A 189 -11.50 -13.65 4.67
N TYR A 190 -12.17 -12.67 4.07
CA TYR A 190 -13.63 -12.66 3.93
C TYR A 190 -14.08 -12.93 2.50
N THR A 191 -13.60 -14.03 1.91
CA THR A 191 -13.88 -14.37 0.51
C THR A 191 -15.37 -14.37 0.15
N PHE A 192 -15.67 -13.95 -1.08
CA PHE A 192 -17.01 -13.86 -1.63
C PHE A 192 -17.00 -14.13 -3.14
N GLN A 193 -18.18 -14.32 -3.74
CA GLN A 193 -18.29 -14.59 -5.17
C GLN A 193 -17.74 -13.43 -6.02
N HIS A 194 -16.95 -13.74 -7.04
CA HIS A 194 -16.33 -12.76 -7.96
C HIS A 194 -15.20 -11.92 -7.38
N LEU A 195 -14.69 -12.25 -6.17
CA LEU A 195 -13.51 -11.60 -5.61
C LEU A 195 -12.29 -11.71 -6.55
N GLU A 196 -12.15 -12.84 -7.25
CA GLU A 196 -11.08 -13.10 -8.22
C GLU A 196 -11.08 -12.13 -9.42
N THR A 197 -12.18 -11.39 -9.63
CA THR A 197 -12.31 -10.41 -10.72
C THR A 197 -11.99 -8.98 -10.29
N ILE A 198 -11.77 -8.75 -8.99
CA ILE A 198 -11.50 -7.42 -8.45
C ILE A 198 -10.00 -7.14 -8.57
N GLU A 199 -9.65 -6.08 -9.30
CA GLU A 199 -8.27 -5.61 -9.42
C GLU A 199 -7.86 -4.75 -8.23
N LYS A 200 -8.77 -3.89 -7.78
CA LYS A 200 -8.61 -2.99 -6.65
C LYS A 200 -9.96 -2.55 -6.11
N ASN A 201 -9.96 -2.05 -4.89
CA ASN A 201 -11.11 -1.33 -4.36
C ASN A 201 -10.96 0.20 -4.57
N TYR A 202 -12.04 0.95 -4.31
CA TYR A 202 -12.10 2.41 -4.48
C TYR A 202 -12.27 3.14 -3.14
N SER A 203 -12.80 2.45 -2.14
CA SER A 203 -12.94 2.98 -0.79
C SER A 203 -11.59 3.28 -0.13
N LYS A 204 -11.63 4.14 0.89
CA LYS A 204 -10.43 4.53 1.64
C LYS A 204 -9.82 3.36 2.43
N HIS A 205 -10.68 2.56 3.06
CA HIS A 205 -10.31 1.49 4.00
C HIS A 205 -11.29 0.30 3.91
N PHE A 206 -11.35 -0.36 2.75
CA PHE A 206 -12.09 -1.63 2.53
C PHE A 206 -13.62 -1.61 2.75
N GLN A 207 -14.28 -0.46 2.93
CA GLN A 207 -15.74 -0.39 3.08
C GLN A 207 -16.51 -1.08 1.94
N ASP A 208 -16.10 -0.87 0.69
CA ASP A 208 -16.71 -1.51 -0.47
C ASP A 208 -16.50 -3.04 -0.47
N MET A 209 -15.29 -3.48 -0.14
CA MET A 209 -14.94 -4.90 0.03
C MET A 209 -15.74 -5.53 1.17
N PHE A 210 -15.94 -4.82 2.28
CA PHE A 210 -16.75 -5.26 3.41
C PHE A 210 -18.20 -5.49 2.99
N VAL A 211 -18.81 -4.52 2.29
CA VAL A 211 -20.20 -4.64 1.80
C VAL A 211 -20.35 -5.83 0.86
N LEU A 212 -19.46 -5.99 -0.12
CA LEU A 212 -19.51 -7.15 -1.02
C LEU A 212 -19.32 -8.48 -0.28
N SER A 213 -18.40 -8.52 0.70
CA SER A 213 -18.17 -9.72 1.52
C SER A 213 -19.39 -10.07 2.37
N ALA A 214 -20.04 -9.07 2.98
CA ALA A 214 -21.24 -9.23 3.79
C ALA A 214 -22.45 -9.76 3.00
N TYR A 215 -22.48 -9.48 1.69
CA TYR A 215 -23.51 -10.00 0.78
C TYR A 215 -23.03 -11.16 -0.11
N ASN A 216 -21.87 -11.75 0.19
CA ASN A 216 -21.29 -12.84 -0.60
C ASN A 216 -21.24 -12.55 -2.12
N GLY A 217 -20.85 -11.32 -2.49
CA GLY A 217 -20.68 -10.91 -3.89
C GLY A 217 -21.98 -10.58 -4.62
N LYS A 218 -23.06 -10.24 -3.89
CA LYS A 218 -24.34 -9.84 -4.46
C LYS A 218 -24.14 -8.81 -5.59
N THR A 219 -24.86 -9.02 -6.69
CA THR A 219 -24.99 -8.04 -7.78
C THR A 219 -26.32 -7.31 -7.66
N SER A 220 -26.42 -6.11 -8.24
CA SER A 220 -27.68 -5.36 -8.30
C SER A 220 -28.28 -5.01 -6.94
N GLY A 221 -27.43 -4.71 -5.95
CA GLY A 221 -27.86 -4.16 -4.67
C GLY A 221 -28.19 -2.68 -4.75
N SER A 222 -28.65 -2.13 -3.63
CA SER A 222 -28.99 -0.70 -3.50
C SER A 222 -28.22 0.01 -2.39
N TRP A 223 -27.96 1.31 -2.57
CA TRP A 223 -27.32 2.11 -1.54
C TRP A 223 -27.97 3.47 -1.31
N LEU A 224 -27.73 4.01 -0.12
CA LEU A 224 -27.79 5.43 0.18
C LEU A 224 -26.41 5.85 0.69
N GLU A 225 -25.74 6.76 -0.02
CA GLU A 225 -24.39 7.23 0.31
C GLU A 225 -24.49 8.71 0.68
N ILE A 226 -24.24 9.05 1.95
CA ILE A 226 -24.34 10.42 2.46
C ILE A 226 -22.94 10.91 2.80
N GLY A 227 -22.48 11.93 2.08
CA GLY A 227 -21.07 12.32 2.00
C GLY A 227 -20.33 11.55 0.90
N SER A 228 -20.79 11.67 -0.36
CA SER A 228 -20.28 10.83 -1.44
C SER A 228 -18.88 11.19 -1.94
N GLY A 229 -18.46 12.44 -1.80
CA GLY A 229 -17.10 12.85 -2.17
C GLY A 229 -16.81 12.76 -3.67
N ASP A 230 -15.56 12.43 -4.00
CA ASP A 230 -15.11 12.21 -5.39
C ASP A 230 -15.74 10.92 -5.97
N PRO A 231 -16.05 10.85 -7.28
CA PRO A 231 -16.65 9.67 -7.91
C PRO A 231 -15.87 8.36 -7.79
N PHE A 232 -14.54 8.40 -7.62
CA PHE A 232 -13.71 7.19 -7.61
C PHE A 232 -12.64 7.18 -6.50
N ILE A 233 -12.17 8.35 -6.05
CA ILE A 233 -11.15 8.44 -5.02
C ILE A 233 -11.85 8.46 -3.66
N HIS A 234 -11.58 7.47 -2.81
CA HIS A 234 -12.20 7.30 -1.48
C HIS A 234 -13.71 7.05 -1.55
N ASN A 235 -14.20 6.48 -2.66
CA ASN A 235 -15.63 6.29 -2.86
C ASN A 235 -16.04 4.85 -2.56
N ASN A 236 -17.01 4.67 -1.66
CA ASN A 236 -17.42 3.34 -1.18
C ASN A 236 -18.44 2.65 -2.09
N THR A 237 -18.98 3.36 -3.09
CA THR A 237 -19.99 2.82 -4.03
C THR A 237 -19.46 2.62 -5.44
N ALA A 238 -18.24 3.08 -5.73
CA ALA A 238 -17.55 2.92 -7.01
C ALA A 238 -17.39 1.45 -7.42
N LEU A 239 -16.89 0.60 -6.52
CA LEU A 239 -16.80 -0.85 -6.78
C LEU A 239 -18.18 -1.50 -6.86
N LEU A 240 -19.12 -1.10 -6.00
CA LEU A 240 -20.47 -1.68 -5.95
C LEU A 240 -21.22 -1.46 -7.27
N GLU A 241 -21.11 -0.28 -7.88
CA GLU A 241 -21.72 -0.01 -9.19
C GLU A 241 -21.14 -0.91 -10.29
N GLN A 242 -19.88 -1.35 -10.19
CA GLN A 242 -19.30 -2.33 -11.12
C GLN A 242 -19.94 -3.72 -10.96
N PHE A 243 -20.46 -4.03 -9.78
CA PHE A 243 -21.32 -5.20 -9.51
C PHE A 243 -22.78 -4.95 -9.90
N GLY A 244 -23.06 -3.87 -10.64
CA GLY A 244 -24.38 -3.48 -11.11
C GLY A 244 -25.29 -2.94 -10.01
N TRP A 245 -24.76 -2.59 -8.84
CA TRP A 245 -25.55 -1.91 -7.82
C TRP A 245 -25.96 -0.51 -8.30
N ASN A 246 -27.03 0.03 -7.72
CA ASN A 246 -27.44 1.42 -7.99
C ASN A 246 -28.04 2.07 -6.74
N GLY A 247 -27.92 3.38 -6.60
CA GLY A 247 -28.40 4.08 -5.42
C GLY A 247 -28.41 5.59 -5.57
N ILE A 248 -28.61 6.25 -4.43
CA ILE A 248 -28.54 7.71 -4.32
C ILE A 248 -27.30 8.07 -3.51
N SER A 249 -26.48 8.92 -4.09
CA SER A 249 -25.34 9.58 -3.46
C SER A 249 -25.70 11.05 -3.16
N ILE A 250 -25.30 11.56 -2.00
CA ILE A 250 -25.63 12.90 -1.52
C ILE A 250 -24.35 13.60 -1.10
N ASP A 251 -24.15 14.82 -1.58
CA ASP A 251 -23.04 15.69 -1.20
C ASP A 251 -23.47 17.16 -1.32
N ASN A 252 -22.87 18.06 -0.54
CA ASN A 252 -23.21 19.48 -0.56
C ASN A 252 -22.28 20.31 -1.46
N SER A 253 -21.19 19.73 -1.95
CA SER A 253 -20.24 20.39 -2.84
C SER A 253 -20.71 20.31 -4.29
N GLU A 254 -21.08 21.46 -4.85
CA GLU A 254 -21.48 21.57 -6.26
C GLU A 254 -20.41 21.02 -7.22
N ALA A 255 -19.13 21.26 -6.91
CA ALA A 255 -18.02 20.79 -7.73
C ALA A 255 -17.89 19.26 -7.70
N LEU A 256 -18.02 18.64 -6.51
CA LEU A 256 -17.97 17.18 -6.38
C LEU A 256 -19.20 16.54 -7.03
N CYS A 257 -20.40 17.08 -6.80
CA CYS A 257 -21.62 16.58 -7.43
C CYS A 257 -21.59 16.68 -8.96
N TYR A 258 -21.07 17.78 -9.50
CA TYR A 258 -20.86 17.93 -10.94
C TYR A 258 -19.90 16.85 -11.46
N ASN A 259 -18.74 16.70 -10.82
CA ASN A 259 -17.76 15.69 -11.20
C ASN A 259 -18.34 14.26 -11.10
N PHE A 260 -19.12 13.99 -10.06
CA PHE A 260 -19.78 12.71 -9.83
C PHE A 260 -20.74 12.38 -10.97
N LYS A 261 -21.62 13.33 -11.31
CA LYS A 261 -22.60 13.18 -12.39
C LYS A 261 -21.97 12.95 -13.76
N GLU A 262 -20.81 13.57 -14.05
CA GLU A 262 -20.12 13.40 -15.33
C GLU A 262 -19.45 12.02 -15.47
N ASN A 263 -19.19 11.32 -14.35
CA ASN A 263 -18.35 10.13 -14.33
C ASN A 263 -19.04 8.85 -13.83
N ARG A 264 -20.24 8.96 -13.24
CA ARG A 264 -20.97 7.85 -12.60
C ARG A 264 -22.38 7.75 -13.20
N ASN A 265 -22.96 6.56 -13.21
CA ASN A 265 -24.31 6.34 -13.75
C ASN A 265 -25.40 6.49 -12.68
N SER A 266 -25.03 6.30 -11.41
CA SER A 266 -25.92 6.44 -10.26
C SER A 266 -26.39 7.88 -10.05
N THR A 267 -27.45 8.02 -9.24
CA THR A 267 -28.03 9.33 -8.95
C THR A 267 -27.19 10.04 -7.90
N VAL A 268 -26.79 11.29 -8.18
CA VAL A 268 -26.21 12.19 -7.17
C VAL A 268 -27.15 13.38 -6.91
N ILE A 269 -27.33 13.72 -5.63
CA ILE A 269 -28.13 14.86 -5.17
C ILE A 269 -27.19 15.86 -4.51
N CYS A 270 -27.08 17.04 -5.12
CA CYS A 270 -26.33 18.16 -4.57
C CYS A 270 -27.19 18.92 -3.54
N ALA A 271 -27.06 18.59 -2.27
CA ALA A 271 -27.85 19.19 -1.20
C ALA A 271 -27.17 19.06 0.17
N ASP A 272 -27.55 19.94 1.11
CA ASP A 272 -27.25 19.74 2.52
C ASP A 272 -28.08 18.57 3.06
N ALA A 273 -27.40 17.48 3.41
CA ALA A 273 -28.01 16.26 3.93
C ALA A 273 -28.80 16.47 5.24
N THR A 274 -28.50 17.54 5.99
CA THR A 274 -29.27 17.92 7.18
C THR A 274 -30.59 18.59 6.84
N GLU A 275 -30.81 19.04 5.61
CA GLU A 275 -32.05 19.73 5.21
C GLU A 275 -32.97 18.86 4.34
N ILE A 276 -32.57 17.62 4.06
CA ILE A 276 -33.33 16.68 3.25
C ILE A 276 -34.52 16.11 4.02
N GLY A 277 -35.70 16.18 3.42
CA GLY A 277 -36.87 15.40 3.82
C GLY A 277 -36.75 13.96 3.34
N TYR A 278 -36.08 13.09 4.11
CA TYR A 278 -35.76 11.71 3.69
C TYR A 278 -37.01 10.87 3.39
N ALA A 279 -38.11 11.07 4.11
CA ALA A 279 -39.37 10.37 3.82
C ALA A 279 -39.87 10.67 2.39
N ASP A 280 -39.91 11.95 2.02
CA ASP A 280 -40.31 12.39 0.67
C ASP A 280 -39.31 11.92 -0.40
N LEU A 281 -38.01 11.97 -0.08
CA LEU A 281 -36.97 11.48 -0.99
C LEU A 281 -37.17 9.99 -1.28
N PHE A 282 -37.39 9.19 -0.24
CA PHE A 282 -37.53 7.74 -0.37
C PHE A 282 -38.81 7.38 -1.12
N GLU A 283 -39.92 8.07 -0.86
CA GLU A 283 -41.16 7.88 -1.61
C GLU A 283 -40.98 8.20 -3.10
N LYS A 284 -40.38 9.35 -3.45
CA LYS A 284 -40.21 9.79 -4.84
C LYS A 284 -39.25 8.92 -5.64
N HIS A 285 -38.22 8.40 -4.99
CA HIS A 285 -37.21 7.54 -5.62
C HIS A 285 -37.47 6.04 -5.43
N LEU A 286 -38.62 5.67 -4.83
CA LEU A 286 -39.01 4.29 -4.57
C LEU A 286 -37.96 3.50 -3.78
N ILE A 287 -37.35 4.15 -2.78
CA ILE A 287 -36.36 3.56 -1.88
C ILE A 287 -37.09 2.74 -0.81
N GLY A 288 -36.59 1.52 -0.57
CA GLY A 288 -37.09 0.64 0.48
C GLY A 288 -38.05 -0.45 -0.01
N PRO A 289 -38.58 -1.27 0.91
CA PRO A 289 -38.45 -1.20 2.37
C PRO A 289 -37.08 -1.65 2.91
N VAL A 290 -36.22 -2.21 2.05
CA VAL A 290 -34.85 -2.60 2.39
C VAL A 290 -33.89 -1.93 1.41
N VAL A 291 -32.85 -1.30 1.93
CA VAL A 291 -31.70 -0.78 1.19
C VAL A 291 -30.47 -1.59 1.63
N ASP A 292 -29.62 -2.00 0.70
CA ASP A 292 -28.55 -2.94 1.06
C ASP A 292 -27.42 -2.27 1.83
N TYR A 293 -27.08 -1.03 1.48
CA TYR A 293 -25.95 -0.29 2.08
C TYR A 293 -26.30 1.16 2.43
N LEU A 294 -25.90 1.59 3.62
CA LEU A 294 -25.90 2.98 4.05
C LEU A 294 -24.49 3.40 4.46
N GLN A 295 -24.01 4.49 3.87
CA GLN A 295 -22.86 5.24 4.38
C GLN A 295 -23.32 6.55 4.98
N ILE A 296 -22.73 6.91 6.12
CA ILE A 296 -22.81 8.27 6.67
C ILE A 296 -21.40 8.76 7.01
N ASP A 297 -20.94 9.75 6.24
CA ASP A 297 -19.66 10.45 6.44
C ASP A 297 -19.85 11.95 6.19
N CYS A 298 -20.23 12.70 7.23
CA CYS A 298 -20.52 14.14 7.15
C CYS A 298 -19.98 14.90 8.37
N ASP A 299 -18.81 14.50 8.87
CA ASP A 299 -18.16 15.09 10.04
C ASP A 299 -19.14 15.32 11.23
N GLU A 300 -19.35 16.57 11.65
CA GLU A 300 -20.24 16.93 12.77
C GLU A 300 -21.73 16.67 12.51
N ALA A 301 -22.16 16.61 11.25
CA ALA A 301 -23.56 16.44 10.89
C ALA A 301 -24.04 14.98 10.92
N SER A 302 -23.13 14.00 11.00
CA SER A 302 -23.46 12.58 10.86
C SER A 302 -24.56 12.09 11.81
N ILE A 303 -24.58 12.56 13.06
CA ILE A 303 -25.61 12.16 14.05
C ILE A 303 -26.98 12.77 13.75
N ASP A 304 -27.01 14.04 13.37
CA ASP A 304 -28.26 14.73 13.04
C ASP A 304 -28.90 14.13 11.79
N ILE A 305 -28.08 13.73 10.82
CA ILE A 305 -28.50 12.97 9.64
C ILE A 305 -29.05 11.60 10.05
N LEU A 306 -28.32 10.84 10.86
CA LEU A 306 -28.74 9.52 11.33
C LEU A 306 -30.12 9.58 12.01
N LYS A 307 -30.37 10.57 12.85
CA LYS A 307 -31.68 10.75 13.54
C LYS A 307 -32.84 11.11 12.61
N ARG A 308 -32.57 11.62 11.41
CA ARG A 308 -33.59 12.05 10.44
C ARG A 308 -33.98 10.96 9.44
N LEU A 309 -33.20 9.88 9.35
CA LEU A 309 -33.51 8.77 8.45
C LEU A 309 -34.79 8.03 8.90
N PRO A 310 -35.67 7.63 7.97
CA PRO A 310 -36.98 7.04 8.28
C PRO A 310 -36.86 5.54 8.60
N PHE A 311 -36.16 5.19 9.69
CA PHE A 311 -35.95 3.80 10.09
C PHE A 311 -37.23 3.02 10.44
N ASP A 312 -38.36 3.71 10.65
CA ASP A 312 -39.67 3.09 10.85
C ASP A 312 -40.22 2.43 9.58
N SER A 313 -39.80 2.89 8.39
CA SER A 313 -40.28 2.37 7.10
C SER A 313 -39.19 1.73 6.25
N VAL A 314 -37.91 2.03 6.52
CA VAL A 314 -36.78 1.48 5.77
C VAL A 314 -35.74 0.88 6.69
N LYS A 315 -35.27 -0.32 6.31
CA LYS A 315 -34.13 -0.99 6.94
C LYS A 315 -32.93 -0.93 6.00
N PHE A 316 -31.75 -0.75 6.57
CA PHE A 316 -30.48 -0.87 5.87
C PHE A 316 -29.84 -2.19 6.26
N GLY A 317 -29.28 -2.94 5.32
CA GLY A 317 -28.64 -4.21 5.66
C GLY A 317 -27.25 -4.03 6.25
N VAL A 318 -26.41 -3.20 5.63
CA VAL A 318 -25.08 -2.80 6.12
C VAL A 318 -25.05 -1.30 6.35
N ILE A 319 -24.46 -0.86 7.46
CA ILE A 319 -24.17 0.56 7.73
C ILE A 319 -22.67 0.73 8.02
N THR A 320 -22.03 1.67 7.33
CA THR A 320 -20.73 2.21 7.75
C THR A 320 -20.92 3.64 8.24
N PHE A 321 -20.47 3.93 9.46
CA PHE A 321 -20.70 5.21 10.12
C PHE A 321 -19.38 5.83 10.59
N GLU A 322 -18.98 6.94 9.95
CA GLU A 322 -17.77 7.68 10.31
C GLU A 322 -18.00 8.56 11.54
N HIS A 323 -17.23 8.30 12.59
CA HIS A 323 -17.35 8.95 13.89
C HIS A 323 -16.08 9.68 14.35
N ASP A 324 -14.93 9.50 13.68
CA ASP A 324 -13.69 10.27 13.91
C ASP A 324 -13.16 10.26 15.35
N SER A 325 -13.34 9.15 16.06
CA SER A 325 -13.11 9.15 17.52
C SER A 325 -11.67 9.43 17.91
N TYR A 326 -10.72 9.11 17.03
CA TYR A 326 -9.30 9.37 17.22
C TYR A 326 -8.96 10.86 17.33
N ARG A 327 -9.75 11.76 16.72
CA ARG A 327 -9.50 13.21 16.72
C ARG A 327 -10.56 14.03 17.46
N LEU A 328 -11.81 13.56 17.50
CA LEU A 328 -12.95 14.29 18.09
C LEU A 328 -13.47 13.70 19.41
N GLY A 329 -12.94 12.55 19.85
CA GLY A 329 -13.43 11.83 21.03
C GLY A 329 -14.60 10.89 20.73
N GLY A 330 -15.00 10.11 21.74
CA GLY A 330 -15.95 8.98 21.57
C GLY A 330 -17.44 9.35 21.59
N GLU A 331 -17.82 10.60 21.85
CA GLU A 331 -19.22 10.98 22.09
C GLU A 331 -20.14 10.65 20.90
N ARG A 332 -19.72 11.02 19.68
CA ARG A 332 -20.46 10.75 18.44
C ARG A 332 -20.63 9.24 18.21
N ARG A 333 -19.55 8.49 18.38
CA ARG A 333 -19.52 7.03 18.26
C ARG A 333 -20.52 6.39 19.23
N ASP A 334 -20.45 6.79 20.49
CA ASP A 334 -21.28 6.20 21.54
C ASP A 334 -22.77 6.53 21.33
N GLU A 335 -23.08 7.73 20.83
CA GLU A 335 -24.44 8.12 20.45
C GLU A 335 -24.96 7.32 19.24
N ALA A 336 -24.16 7.19 18.16
CA ALA A 336 -24.51 6.39 16.99
C ALA A 336 -24.80 4.93 17.36
N ARG A 337 -23.93 4.32 18.18
CA ARG A 337 -24.13 2.97 18.72
C ARG A 337 -25.44 2.86 19.48
N GLN A 338 -25.74 3.79 20.37
CA GLN A 338 -27.00 3.78 21.13
C GLN A 338 -28.23 3.84 20.24
N ILE A 339 -28.19 4.65 19.17
CA ILE A 339 -29.30 4.75 18.20
C ILE A 339 -29.45 3.44 17.44
N LEU A 340 -28.37 2.95 16.83
CA LEU A 340 -28.39 1.76 15.97
C LEU A 340 -28.72 0.47 16.75
N PHE A 341 -28.26 0.33 17.99
CA PHE A 341 -28.66 -0.78 18.86
C PHE A 341 -30.16 -0.78 19.18
N LYS A 342 -30.76 0.40 19.42
CA LYS A 342 -32.21 0.52 19.66
C LYS A 342 -33.01 0.16 18.41
N LEU A 343 -32.43 0.37 17.22
CA LEU A 343 -33.01 0.02 15.93
C LEU A 343 -32.75 -1.46 15.53
N GLY A 344 -32.06 -2.24 16.37
CA GLY A 344 -31.84 -3.67 16.15
C GLY A 344 -30.62 -4.04 15.32
N TYR A 345 -29.74 -3.08 15.02
CA TYR A 345 -28.48 -3.37 14.33
C TYR A 345 -27.45 -4.01 15.28
N GLU A 346 -26.64 -4.91 14.74
CA GLU A 346 -25.51 -5.52 15.43
C GLU A 346 -24.20 -4.83 14.99
N LEU A 347 -23.38 -4.40 15.95
CA LEU A 347 -22.05 -3.84 15.68
C LEU A 347 -21.07 -4.99 15.44
N VAL A 348 -20.68 -5.18 14.20
CA VAL A 348 -19.82 -6.30 13.79
C VAL A 348 -18.34 -5.90 13.79
N VAL A 349 -18.01 -4.69 13.35
CA VAL A 349 -16.62 -4.19 13.36
C VAL A 349 -16.57 -2.85 14.11
N PRO A 350 -16.32 -2.87 15.43
CA PRO A 350 -16.13 -1.64 16.18
C PRO A 350 -14.77 -0.99 15.90
N ASN A 351 -14.69 0.33 15.99
CA ASN A 351 -13.45 1.10 16.02
C ASN A 351 -12.51 0.76 14.84
N VAL A 352 -13.05 0.67 13.62
CA VAL A 352 -12.26 0.51 12.40
C VAL A 352 -11.26 1.66 12.32
N GLY A 353 -10.00 1.31 12.10
CA GLY A 353 -8.90 2.26 12.08
C GLY A 353 -7.95 2.04 10.92
N PHE A 354 -7.29 3.11 10.51
CA PHE A 354 -6.28 3.10 9.44
C PHE A 354 -4.85 2.93 9.98
N THR A 355 -4.70 2.88 11.29
CA THR A 355 -3.54 2.29 11.99
C THR A 355 -4.05 1.56 13.24
N ASN A 356 -3.14 0.97 14.04
CA ASN A 356 -3.47 0.33 15.31
C ASN A 356 -3.97 1.27 16.42
N ILE A 357 -4.00 2.59 16.22
CA ILE A 357 -4.36 3.57 17.27
C ILE A 357 -5.28 4.70 16.79
N HIS A 358 -5.74 4.69 15.53
CA HIS A 358 -6.59 5.75 14.98
C HIS A 358 -7.96 5.23 14.54
N PRO A 359 -8.86 4.91 15.49
CA PRO A 359 -10.20 4.46 15.17
C PRO A 359 -11.09 5.63 14.72
N TYR A 360 -11.75 5.48 13.58
CA TYR A 360 -12.55 6.54 12.97
C TYR A 360 -13.95 6.08 12.49
N GLU A 361 -14.21 4.77 12.35
CA GLU A 361 -15.47 4.27 11.80
C GLU A 361 -16.00 3.04 12.56
N ASP A 362 -17.32 2.83 12.56
CA ASP A 362 -17.99 1.63 13.07
C ASP A 362 -18.87 1.01 11.98
N TRP A 363 -18.88 -0.33 11.88
CA TRP A 363 -19.66 -1.06 10.89
C TRP A 363 -20.72 -1.97 11.51
N PHE A 364 -21.94 -1.83 11.03
CA PHE A 364 -23.13 -2.50 11.56
C PHE A 364 -23.83 -3.33 10.50
N ILE A 365 -24.51 -4.39 10.96
CA ILE A 365 -25.35 -5.24 10.11
C ILE A 365 -26.71 -5.43 10.77
N HIS A 366 -27.78 -5.42 9.96
CA HIS A 366 -29.13 -5.72 10.43
C HIS A 366 -29.47 -7.22 10.26
N PRO A 367 -29.83 -7.94 11.35
CA PRO A 367 -30.05 -9.40 11.32
C PRO A 367 -31.30 -9.86 10.57
N ASP A 368 -32.23 -8.94 10.26
CA ASP A 368 -33.36 -9.24 9.36
C ASP A 368 -33.00 -9.20 7.87
N VAL A 369 -31.83 -8.63 7.50
CA VAL A 369 -31.41 -8.45 6.10
C VAL A 369 -30.29 -9.42 5.75
N ILE A 370 -29.31 -9.59 6.65
CA ILE A 370 -28.18 -10.51 6.50
C ILE A 370 -28.27 -11.60 7.57
N ASP A 371 -27.99 -12.84 7.17
CA ASP A 371 -28.12 -13.99 8.06
C ASP A 371 -27.11 -13.97 9.22
N LYS A 372 -27.48 -14.62 10.32
CA LYS A 372 -26.69 -14.64 11.56
C LYS A 372 -25.35 -15.32 11.42
N ASP A 373 -25.20 -16.28 10.51
CA ASP A 373 -23.91 -16.96 10.33
C ASP A 373 -22.93 -16.04 9.60
N THR A 374 -23.41 -15.23 8.66
CA THR A 374 -22.63 -14.15 8.04
C THR A 374 -22.24 -13.10 9.08
N ILE A 375 -23.17 -12.61 9.91
CA ILE A 375 -22.88 -11.64 10.99
C ILE A 375 -21.77 -12.16 11.92
N ARG A 376 -21.86 -13.41 12.36
CA ARG A 376 -20.85 -14.04 13.23
C ARG A 376 -19.46 -14.07 12.62
N LYS A 377 -19.33 -14.20 11.29
CA LYS A 377 -18.02 -14.19 10.61
C LYS A 377 -17.34 -12.83 10.74
N PHE A 378 -18.10 -11.74 10.66
CA PHE A 378 -17.55 -10.39 10.71
C PHE A 378 -17.35 -9.86 12.13
N GLN A 379 -17.75 -10.59 13.17
CA GLN A 379 -17.60 -10.11 14.54
C GLN A 379 -16.11 -9.94 14.91
N ALA A 380 -15.65 -8.69 14.86
CA ALA A 380 -14.29 -8.33 15.22
C ALA A 380 -14.11 -8.38 16.75
N PRO A 381 -12.88 -8.61 17.23
CA PRO A 381 -12.61 -8.58 18.66
C PRO A 381 -12.87 -7.17 19.23
N PRO A 382 -13.28 -7.08 20.51
CA PRO A 382 -13.51 -5.81 21.19
C PRO A 382 -12.17 -5.16 21.61
N VAL A 383 -11.39 -4.73 20.62
CA VAL A 383 -10.14 -3.99 20.80
C VAL A 383 -10.39 -2.48 20.67
N GLU A 384 -9.43 -1.67 21.16
CA GLU A 384 -9.52 -0.21 21.08
C GLU A 384 -9.53 0.30 19.64
N CYS A 385 -8.86 -0.40 18.73
CA CYS A 385 -8.79 -0.07 17.31
C CYS A 385 -8.62 -1.35 16.48
N ASN A 386 -9.55 -1.61 15.56
CA ASN A 386 -9.45 -2.67 14.58
C ASN A 386 -8.75 -2.11 13.34
N PHE A 387 -7.44 -2.32 13.23
CA PHE A 387 -6.69 -1.87 12.05
C PHE A 387 -7.18 -2.62 10.80
N VAL A 388 -7.68 -1.86 9.83
CA VAL A 388 -8.43 -2.40 8.68
C VAL A 388 -7.63 -3.43 7.89
N TRP A 389 -6.33 -3.22 7.71
CA TRP A 389 -5.47 -4.14 6.98
C TRP A 389 -5.40 -5.50 7.69
N ASP A 390 -5.06 -5.50 8.98
CA ASP A 390 -4.98 -6.72 9.78
C ASP A 390 -6.36 -7.37 9.95
N TYR A 391 -7.44 -6.60 9.85
CA TYR A 391 -8.79 -7.15 9.89
C TYR A 391 -9.12 -7.92 8.60
N PHE A 392 -8.80 -7.41 7.41
CA PHE A 392 -9.14 -8.05 6.13
C PHE A 392 -8.09 -8.99 5.56
N ILE A 393 -6.81 -8.75 5.82
CA ILE A 393 -5.69 -9.40 5.15
C ILE A 393 -4.92 -10.26 6.13
N GLU A 394 -4.65 -11.51 5.76
CA GLU A 394 -3.75 -12.40 6.50
C GLU A 394 -2.31 -11.90 6.40
N ALA A 395 -1.54 -12.04 7.48
CA ALA A 395 -0.12 -11.68 7.47
C ALA A 395 0.62 -12.52 6.41
N ALA A 396 1.59 -11.91 5.71
CA ALA A 396 2.45 -12.67 4.81
C ALA A 396 3.33 -13.64 5.62
N GLU A 397 3.40 -14.91 5.18
CA GLU A 397 4.26 -15.96 5.77
C GLU A 397 5.75 -15.75 5.49
#